data_AF-H0J4Q5-F1
#
_entry.id   AF-H0J4Q5-F1
#
_cell.length_a   1.000
_cell.length_b   1.000
_cell.length_c   1.000
_cell.angle_alpha   90.00
_cell.angle_beta   90.00
_cell.angle_gamma   90.00
#
_symmetry.space_group_name_H-M   'P 1'
#
loop_
_entity.id
_entity.type
_entity.pdbx_description
1 polymer ?
#
loop_
_entity_poly.entity_id
_entity_poly.type
_entity_poly.pdbx_seq_one_letter_code
_entity_poly.pdbx_strand_id
1 'polypeptide(L)'
;MRREALLLEREAFLNPDDEAAKPHVTKCLEGRDSPVIASTDYMKLYADQVRAWVPNDYTVLGTDGFGRSDTREKLRYFFEVDRYFVTVAALKALADRGELDRKHVGKALKKYGIDAKKPNPLTS
;
A
#
# COMPACT_ATOMS: atom_id res chain seq x y z
N MET A 1 -13.25 2.30 8.59
CA MET A 1 -11.87 2.78 8.85
C MET A 1 -11.73 4.29 8.62
N ARG A 2 -11.70 4.84 7.39
CA ARG A 2 -11.50 6.31 7.21
C ARG A 2 -12.52 7.19 7.92
N ARG A 3 -13.82 6.89 7.76
CA ARG A 3 -14.90 7.69 8.37
C ARG A 3 -14.76 7.77 9.89
N GLU A 4 -14.48 6.64 10.53
CA GLU A 4 -14.24 6.57 11.97
C GLU A 4 -13.02 7.42 12.37
N ALA A 5 -11.91 7.28 11.64
CA ALA A 5 -10.70 8.02 11.95
C ALA A 5 -10.88 9.55 11.83
N LEU A 6 -11.64 10.03 10.83
CA LEU A 6 -12.01 11.44 10.70
C LEU A 6 -12.89 11.93 11.85
N LEU A 7 -13.80 11.09 12.36
CA LEU A 7 -14.65 11.47 13.49
C LEU A 7 -13.80 11.66 14.76
N LEU A 8 -12.88 10.72 15.02
CA LEU A 8 -11.97 10.79 16.16
C LEU A 8 -10.98 11.94 16.05
N GLU A 9 -10.44 12.20 14.86
CA GLU A 9 -9.56 13.34 14.61
C GLU A 9 -10.28 14.67 14.84
N ARG A 10 -11.53 14.79 14.38
CA ARG A 10 -12.35 15.98 14.62
C ARG A 10 -12.68 16.15 16.11
N GLU A 11 -12.95 15.06 16.82
CA GLU A 11 -13.19 15.09 18.26
C GLU A 11 -11.94 15.54 19.03
N ALA A 12 -10.78 14.97 18.74
CA ALA A 12 -9.50 15.36 19.32
C ALA A 12 -9.14 16.83 19.02
N PHE A 13 -9.45 17.31 17.80
CA PHE A 13 -9.24 18.71 17.44
C PHE A 13 -10.12 19.69 18.23
N LEU A 14 -11.34 19.30 18.58
CA LEU A 14 -12.26 20.15 19.36
C LEU A 14 -12.08 20.04 20.87
N ASN A 15 -11.48 18.96 21.36
CA ASN A 15 -11.27 18.69 22.78
C ASN A 15 -9.77 18.45 23.05
N PRO A 16 -8.92 19.50 22.99
CA PRO A 16 -7.46 19.35 23.05
C PRO A 16 -6.95 18.87 24.43
N ASP A 17 -7.73 19.07 25.49
CA ASP A 17 -7.36 18.68 26.86
C ASP A 17 -7.76 17.22 27.19
N ASP A 18 -8.57 16.58 26.33
CA ASP A 18 -9.01 15.19 26.51
C ASP A 18 -8.02 14.19 25.89
N GLU A 19 -7.98 12.97 26.43
CA GLU A 19 -7.19 11.90 25.82
C GLU A 19 -7.82 11.46 24.48
N ALA A 20 -7.11 11.74 23.38
CA ALA A 20 -7.58 11.42 22.05
C ALA A 20 -7.67 9.90 21.81
N ALA A 21 -8.85 9.41 21.46
CA ALA A 21 -9.05 8.01 21.09
C ALA A 21 -8.34 7.66 19.77
N LYS A 22 -7.65 6.52 19.75
CA LYS A 22 -6.96 6.05 18.54
C LYS A 22 -7.92 5.41 17.52
N PRO A 23 -7.79 5.71 16.21
CA PRO A 23 -8.51 5.02 15.16
C PRO A 23 -8.23 3.51 15.14
N HIS A 24 -9.21 2.70 14.71
CA HIS A 24 -9.08 1.25 14.62
C HIS A 24 -7.87 0.80 13.81
N VAL A 25 -7.59 1.45 12.66
CA VAL A 25 -6.44 1.10 11.81
C VAL A 25 -5.11 1.31 12.55
N THR A 26 -5.01 2.36 13.37
CA THR A 26 -3.84 2.61 14.22
C THR A 26 -3.72 1.54 15.28
N LYS A 27 -4.81 1.21 15.99
CA LYS A 27 -4.84 0.15 17.02
C LYS A 27 -4.42 -1.22 16.47
N CYS A 28 -4.77 -1.55 15.23
CA CYS A 28 -4.40 -2.83 14.62
C CYS A 28 -2.92 -2.93 14.22
N LEU A 29 -2.29 -1.79 13.93
CA LEU A 29 -0.95 -1.73 13.33
C LEU A 29 0.11 -1.19 14.28
N GLU A 30 -0.28 -0.49 15.35
CA GLU A 30 0.65 0.00 16.36
C GLU A 30 1.44 -1.13 17.02
N GLY A 31 2.69 -0.83 17.40
CA GLY A 31 3.60 -1.80 18.00
C GLY A 31 4.24 -2.79 17.01
N ARG A 32 3.92 -2.72 15.72
CA ARG A 32 4.61 -3.50 14.68
C ARG A 32 5.78 -2.70 14.12
N ASP A 33 6.96 -3.31 14.02
CA ASP A 33 8.14 -2.70 13.42
C ASP A 33 8.35 -3.18 11.98
N SER A 34 7.35 -2.99 11.12
CA SER A 34 7.41 -3.48 9.73
C SER A 34 6.62 -2.57 8.79
N PRO A 35 7.05 -2.44 7.52
CA PRO A 35 6.29 -1.71 6.54
C PRO A 35 4.95 -2.40 6.24
N VAL A 36 3.94 -1.62 5.91
CA VAL A 36 2.59 -2.09 5.59
C VAL A 36 2.35 -1.93 4.09
N ILE A 37 1.97 -3.04 3.44
CA ILE A 37 1.64 -3.07 2.02
C ILE A 37 0.14 -3.32 1.87
N ALA A 38 -0.57 -2.43 1.19
CA ALA A 38 -1.97 -2.63 0.81
C ALA A 38 -2.07 -2.85 -0.70
N SER A 39 -2.88 -3.82 -1.12
CA SER A 39 -3.21 -4.07 -2.51
C SER A 39 -4.72 -4.28 -2.63
N THR A 40 -5.35 -3.57 -3.56
CA THR A 40 -6.81 -3.65 -3.77
C THR A 40 -7.12 -3.69 -5.26
N ASP A 41 -8.27 -4.26 -5.64
CA ASP A 41 -8.79 -4.22 -7.03
C ASP A 41 -9.47 -2.86 -7.36
N TYR A 42 -9.09 -1.78 -6.66
CA TYR A 42 -9.49 -0.39 -6.91
C TYR A 42 -8.24 0.48 -7.12
N MET A 43 -8.43 1.70 -7.61
CA MET A 43 -7.35 2.70 -7.67
C MET A 43 -6.66 2.90 -6.32
N LYS A 44 -5.37 3.24 -6.33
CA LYS A 44 -4.55 3.40 -5.11
C LYS A 44 -5.21 4.29 -4.07
N LEU A 45 -5.88 5.36 -4.51
CA LEU A 45 -6.58 6.31 -3.63
C LEU A 45 -7.56 5.62 -2.67
N TYR A 46 -8.17 4.50 -3.07
CA TYR A 46 -9.10 3.77 -2.22
C TYR A 46 -8.44 3.24 -0.95
N ALA A 47 -7.26 2.64 -1.03
CA ALA A 47 -6.53 2.23 0.18
C ALA A 47 -5.74 3.39 0.80
N ASP A 48 -5.27 4.33 -0.02
CA ASP A 48 -4.51 5.51 0.44
C ASP A 48 -5.33 6.42 1.36
N GLN A 49 -6.65 6.34 1.28
CA GLN A 49 -7.59 7.12 2.09
C GLN A 49 -7.35 7.02 3.61
N VAL A 50 -6.69 5.97 4.11
CA VAL A 50 -6.38 5.77 5.55
C VAL A 50 -4.93 6.10 5.93
N ARG A 51 -4.09 6.55 4.99
CA ARG A 51 -2.65 6.76 5.16
C ARG A 51 -2.29 7.58 6.40
N ALA A 52 -3.05 8.64 6.69
CA ALA A 52 -2.79 9.55 7.81
C ALA A 52 -2.80 8.85 9.19
N TRP A 53 -3.48 7.71 9.31
CA TRP A 53 -3.63 6.97 10.57
C TRP A 53 -2.88 5.63 10.60
N VAL A 54 -2.08 5.34 9.57
CA VAL A 54 -1.19 4.17 9.55
C VAL A 54 0.13 4.58 10.20
N PRO A 55 0.54 3.97 11.33
CA PRO A 55 1.72 4.40 12.08
C PRO A 55 3.07 4.01 11.44
N ASN A 56 3.05 3.16 10.41
CA ASN A 56 4.22 2.60 9.74
C ASN A 56 4.34 3.12 8.29
N ASP A 57 5.49 2.86 7.66
CA ASP A 57 5.67 3.04 6.22
C ASP A 57 4.56 2.32 5.45
N TYR A 58 3.81 3.07 4.63
CA TYR A 58 2.62 2.57 3.96
C TYR A 58 2.74 2.65 2.44
N THR A 59 2.80 1.49 1.78
CA THR A 59 2.84 1.39 0.31
C THR A 59 1.53 0.82 -0.20
N VAL A 60 0.98 1.45 -1.25
CA VAL A 60 -0.31 1.07 -1.83
C VAL A 60 -0.14 0.65 -3.28
N LEU A 61 -0.69 -0.52 -3.59
CA LEU A 61 -0.89 -1.04 -4.94
C LEU A 61 -2.39 -0.96 -5.26
N GLY A 62 -2.70 -0.61 -6.51
CA GLY A 62 -4.07 -0.40 -6.95
C GLY A 62 -4.15 -0.38 -8.47
N THR A 63 -5.37 -0.53 -8.96
CA THR A 63 -5.69 -0.68 -10.38
C THR A 63 -6.00 0.67 -11.03
N ASP A 64 -5.09 1.64 -10.90
CA ASP A 64 -5.20 2.94 -11.56
C ASP A 64 -5.09 2.76 -13.08
N GLY A 65 -5.93 3.47 -13.85
CA GLY A 65 -5.97 3.38 -15.31
C GLY A 65 -7.29 2.85 -15.87
N PHE A 66 -7.36 2.73 -17.19
CA PHE A 66 -8.55 2.23 -17.88
C PHE A 66 -8.64 0.71 -17.85
N GLY A 67 -9.86 0.20 -17.71
CA GLY A 67 -10.16 -1.22 -17.81
C GLY A 67 -9.86 -1.79 -19.20
N ARG A 68 -9.50 -3.06 -19.24
CA ARG A 68 -9.19 -3.80 -20.47
C ARG A 68 -9.81 -5.19 -20.43
N SER A 69 -10.12 -5.74 -21.59
CA SER A 69 -10.59 -7.13 -21.71
C SER A 69 -9.39 -8.07 -21.75
N ASP A 70 -9.17 -8.81 -20.66
CA ASP A 70 -8.20 -9.91 -20.60
C ASP A 70 -8.55 -10.86 -19.44
N THR A 71 -7.80 -11.94 -19.29
CA THR A 71 -7.89 -12.84 -18.13
C THR A 71 -7.54 -12.12 -16.83
N ARG A 72 -8.12 -12.58 -15.71
CA ARG A 72 -7.86 -12.01 -14.38
C ARG A 72 -6.37 -12.00 -14.01
N GLU A 73 -5.64 -13.05 -14.38
CA GLU A 73 -4.20 -13.16 -14.12
C GLU A 73 -3.42 -12.07 -14.85
N LYS A 74 -3.68 -11.89 -16.15
CA LYS A 74 -3.02 -10.85 -16.95
C LYS A 74 -3.41 -9.44 -16.51
N LEU A 75 -4.67 -9.21 -16.14
CA LEU A 75 -5.10 -7.91 -15.62
C LEU A 75 -4.41 -7.58 -14.29
N ARG A 76 -4.31 -8.53 -13.36
CA ARG A 76 -3.64 -8.30 -12.07
C ARG A 76 -2.14 -8.07 -12.21
N TYR A 77 -1.51 -8.74 -13.16
CA TYR A 77 -0.11 -8.46 -13.52
C TYR A 77 0.02 -7.08 -14.19
N PHE A 78 -0.89 -6.74 -15.11
CA PHE A 78 -0.91 -5.44 -15.79
C PHE A 78 -1.10 -4.30 -14.78
N PHE A 79 -2.06 -4.37 -13.88
CA PHE A 79 -2.31 -3.37 -12.85
C PHE A 79 -1.36 -3.42 -11.65
N GLU A 80 -0.43 -4.37 -11.61
CA GLU A 80 0.61 -4.43 -10.57
C GLU A 80 0.09 -4.73 -9.16
N VAL A 81 -0.99 -5.52 -9.08
CA VAL A 81 -1.68 -5.82 -7.81
C VAL A 81 -1.57 -7.30 -7.39
N ASP A 82 -0.94 -8.14 -8.20
CA ASP A 82 -0.77 -9.56 -7.88
C ASP A 82 0.22 -9.83 -6.73
N ARG A 83 0.31 -11.11 -6.32
CA ARG A 83 1.18 -11.56 -5.22
C ARG A 83 2.67 -11.24 -5.43
N TYR A 84 3.14 -11.19 -6.67
CA TYR A 84 4.54 -10.92 -6.99
C TYR A 84 4.84 -9.43 -6.81
N PHE A 85 3.95 -8.55 -7.24
CA PHE A 85 4.07 -7.12 -6.98
C PHE A 85 3.98 -6.78 -5.49
N VAL A 86 3.08 -7.44 -4.74
CA VAL A 86 3.03 -7.31 -3.27
C VAL A 86 4.36 -7.70 -2.63
N THR A 87 4.96 -8.81 -3.08
CA THR A 87 6.26 -9.27 -2.58
C THR A 87 7.37 -8.27 -2.88
N VAL A 88 7.44 -7.77 -4.11
CA VAL A 88 8.45 -6.78 -4.51
C VAL A 88 8.28 -5.46 -3.75
N ALA A 89 7.04 -5.01 -3.54
CA ALA A 89 6.74 -3.81 -2.75
C ALA A 89 7.21 -3.97 -1.30
N ALA A 90 6.96 -5.13 -0.67
CA ALA A 90 7.45 -5.43 0.67
C ALA A 90 8.98 -5.43 0.76
N LEU A 91 9.66 -6.13 -0.16
CA LEU A 91 11.12 -6.17 -0.20
C LEU A 91 11.73 -4.79 -0.44
N LYS A 92 11.11 -3.98 -1.30
CA LYS A 92 11.55 -2.60 -1.56
C LYS A 92 11.39 -1.74 -0.31
N ALA A 93 10.24 -1.82 0.37
CA ALA A 93 10.01 -1.06 1.59
C ALA A 93 11.04 -1.39 2.68
N LEU A 94 11.34 -2.68 2.91
CA LEU A 94 12.42 -3.11 3.80
C LEU A 94 13.80 -2.59 3.37
N ALA A 95 14.07 -2.58 2.06
CA ALA A 95 15.34 -2.10 1.54
C ALA A 95 15.51 -0.57 1.67
N ASP A 96 14.42 0.20 1.56
CA ASP A 96 14.44 1.65 1.76
C ASP A 96 14.61 2.03 3.24
N ARG A 97 14.17 1.15 4.16
CA ARG A 97 14.48 1.24 5.60
C ARG A 97 15.92 0.81 5.95
N GLY A 98 16.67 0.27 4.99
CA GLY A 98 18.03 -0.26 5.21
C GLY A 98 18.07 -1.64 5.90
N GLU A 99 16.92 -2.27 6.13
CA GLU A 99 16.80 -3.59 6.77
C GLU A 99 17.13 -4.74 5.81
N LEU A 100 17.15 -4.46 4.51
CA LEU A 100 17.42 -5.42 3.46
C LEU A 100 18.30 -4.82 2.37
N ASP A 101 19.27 -5.58 1.87
CA ASP A 101 20.05 -5.16 0.71
C ASP A 101 19.16 -5.09 -0.55
N ARG A 102 19.19 -3.96 -1.25
CA ARG A 102 18.46 -3.70 -2.51
C ARG A 102 18.65 -4.77 -3.58
N LYS A 103 19.75 -5.54 -3.55
CA LYS A 103 19.96 -6.69 -4.45
C LYS A 103 18.82 -7.72 -4.39
N HIS A 104 18.15 -7.85 -3.24
CA HIS A 104 17.03 -8.79 -3.09
C HIS A 104 15.80 -8.36 -3.89
N VAL A 105 15.56 -7.04 -4.01
CA VAL A 105 14.50 -6.49 -4.87
C VAL A 105 14.77 -6.84 -6.34
N GLY A 106 16.00 -6.61 -6.80
CA GLY A 106 16.41 -6.96 -8.16
C GLY A 106 16.34 -8.46 -8.45
N LYS A 107 16.69 -9.31 -7.47
CA LYS A 107 16.52 -10.77 -7.57
C LYS A 107 15.05 -11.17 -7.67
N ALA A 108 14.17 -10.55 -6.89
CA ALA A 108 12.74 -10.84 -6.91
C ALA A 108 12.09 -10.45 -8.25
N LEU A 109 12.38 -9.25 -8.77
CA LEU A 109 11.93 -8.80 -10.09
C LEU A 109 12.29 -9.81 -11.19
N LYS A 110 13.55 -10.25 -11.22
CA LYS A 110 14.04 -11.27 -12.17
C LYS A 110 13.36 -12.62 -11.96
N LYS A 111 13.25 -13.09 -10.70
CA LYS A 111 12.66 -14.38 -10.34
C LYS A 111 11.19 -14.47 -10.77
N TYR A 112 10.44 -13.38 -10.65
CA TYR A 112 9.02 -13.34 -10.96
C TYR A 112 8.71 -12.89 -12.39
N GLY A 113 9.73 -12.62 -13.21
CA GLY A 113 9.52 -12.16 -14.59
C GLY A 113 8.76 -10.84 -14.68
N ILE A 114 8.97 -9.93 -13.71
CA ILE A 114 8.36 -8.60 -13.74
C ILE A 114 9.15 -7.71 -14.69
N ASP A 115 8.54 -7.32 -15.80
CA ASP A 115 9.14 -6.39 -16.75
C ASP A 115 9.04 -4.95 -16.23
N ALA A 116 10.19 -4.34 -15.94
CA ALA A 116 10.27 -2.96 -15.49
C ALA A 116 9.99 -1.92 -16.60
N LYS A 117 9.96 -2.36 -17.87
CA LYS A 117 9.69 -1.51 -19.05
C LYS A 117 8.26 -1.66 -19.57
N LYS A 118 7.41 -2.43 -18.89
CA LYS A 118 6.00 -2.56 -19.26
C LYS A 118 5.30 -1.20 -19.25
N PRO A 119 4.24 -1.00 -20.05
CA PRO A 119 3.48 0.24 -20.04
C PRO A 119 2.87 0.53 -18.67
N ASN A 120 2.86 1.80 -18.26
CA ASN A 120 2.25 2.22 -17.00
C ASN A 120 0.72 2.15 -17.12
N PRO A 121 0.02 1.44 -16.22
CA PRO A 121 -1.44 1.30 -16.26
C PRO A 121 -2.21 2.63 -16.35
N LEU A 122 -1.67 3.70 -15.78
CA LEU A 122 -2.31 5.02 -15.75
C LEU A 122 -2.35 5.71 -17.12
N THR A 123 -1.34 5.48 -17.96
CA THR A 123 -1.15 6.24 -19.22
C THR A 123 -1.37 5.40 -20.48
N SER A 124 -1.70 4.12 -20.31
CA SER A 124 -1.72 3.17 -21.42
C SER A 124 -3.11 2.85 -21.90
#